data_AF-A0A7X6B7X9-F1
#
_entry.id   AF-A0A7X6B7X9-F1
#
_cell.length_a   1.000
_cell.length_b   1.000
_cell.length_c   1.000
_cell.angle_alpha   90.00
_cell.angle_beta   90.00
_cell.angle_gamma   90.00
#
_symmetry.space_group_name_H-M   'P 1'
#
loop_
_entity.id
_entity.type
_entity.pdbx_description
1 polymer ?
#
loop_
_entity_poly.entity_id
_entity_poly.type
_entity_poly.pdbx_seq_one_letter_code
_entity_poly.pdbx_strand_id
1 'polypeptide(L)'
;MTALATMKRHARVLLAALAALTLIVTPALAMRVSPMVVEMESRGTNAVARIEVQNINPGNLAFQTRVFRMEIDKDGNIVETPADQDFLVFPPQGVLPAGGRQVVRLQWVGGAELAASQAYYVSVEQLPVAFEPGAADAVGAQVQVLYNMRALVVVAPPGAKPDVKATTVKQIMYQPPAPPGSKELPPMQDGVEITLRNDGRRHAMMSNFGWQLEGTGTDGKWLRVDISPEELNQAVGTGYVPAQGERVFRVPVPGFGPGPIKLSFKQ
;
A
#
# COMPACT_ATOMS: atom_id res chain seq x y z
N MET A 1 34.87 -50.64 11.78
CA MET A 1 34.84 -49.27 11.21
C MET A 1 33.80 -49.07 10.10
N THR A 2 32.98 -50.08 9.76
CA THR A 2 32.07 -50.06 8.60
C THR A 2 30.64 -49.57 8.93
N ALA A 3 30.13 -49.81 10.14
CA ALA A 3 28.77 -49.41 10.54
C ALA A 3 28.59 -47.89 10.78
N LEU A 4 29.66 -47.19 11.21
CA LEU A 4 29.60 -45.75 11.48
C LEU A 4 29.54 -44.91 10.18
N ALA A 5 30.08 -45.44 9.07
CA ALA A 5 30.12 -44.77 7.78
C ALA A 5 28.76 -44.84 7.05
N THR A 6 28.05 -45.98 7.17
CA THR A 6 26.69 -46.15 6.64
C THR A 6 25.68 -45.28 7.38
N MET A 7 25.72 -45.20 8.72
CA MET A 7 24.85 -44.28 9.49
C MET A 7 25.02 -42.81 9.08
N LYS A 8 26.26 -42.33 8.87
CA LYS A 8 26.53 -40.96 8.42
C LYS A 8 26.03 -40.70 6.99
N ARG A 9 26.00 -41.72 6.12
CA ARG A 9 25.47 -41.62 4.75
C ARG A 9 23.94 -41.54 4.75
N HIS A 10 23.26 -42.31 5.59
CA HIS A 10 21.80 -42.23 5.76
C HIS A 10 21.36 -40.91 6.40
N ALA A 11 22.10 -40.39 7.38
CA ALA A 11 21.81 -39.10 8.00
C ALA A 11 21.94 -37.92 7.02
N ARG A 12 22.92 -37.94 6.10
CA ARG A 12 23.08 -36.93 5.05
C ARG A 12 21.96 -36.98 4.01
N VAL A 13 21.50 -38.18 3.63
CA VAL A 13 20.37 -38.36 2.71
C VAL A 13 19.07 -37.88 3.35
N LEU A 14 18.85 -38.15 4.65
CA LEU A 14 17.72 -37.64 5.42
C LEU A 14 17.74 -36.10 5.53
N LEU A 15 18.91 -35.50 5.79
CA LEU A 15 19.04 -34.05 5.86
C LEU A 15 18.78 -33.37 4.50
N ALA A 16 19.26 -33.98 3.41
CA ALA A 16 19.01 -33.50 2.05
C ALA A 16 17.53 -33.66 1.63
N ALA A 17 16.87 -34.74 2.04
CA ALA A 17 15.44 -34.94 1.82
C ALA A 17 14.60 -33.94 2.63
N LEU A 18 15.00 -33.63 3.86
CA LEU A 18 14.33 -32.62 4.70
C LEU A 18 14.53 -31.19 4.14
N ALA A 19 15.73 -30.88 3.63
CA ALA A 19 16.00 -29.61 2.94
C ALA A 19 15.24 -29.48 1.59
N ALA A 20 15.04 -30.58 0.87
CA ALA A 20 14.21 -30.61 -0.34
C ALA A 20 12.71 -30.42 -0.03
N LEU A 21 12.24 -30.87 1.14
CA LEU A 21 10.85 -30.66 1.57
C LEU A 21 10.56 -29.21 1.99
N THR A 22 11.57 -28.46 2.47
CA THR A 22 11.46 -27.03 2.81
C THR A 22 11.38 -26.09 1.60
N LEU A 23 11.55 -26.60 0.37
CA LEU A 23 11.49 -25.82 -0.88
C LEU A 23 10.11 -25.82 -1.55
N ILE A 24 9.09 -26.43 -0.93
CA ILE A 24 7.71 -26.35 -1.43
C ILE A 24 7.15 -24.97 -1.07
N VAL A 25 7.53 -23.96 -1.84
CA VAL A 25 6.85 -22.66 -1.84
C VAL A 25 5.53 -22.88 -2.57
N THR A 26 4.43 -22.96 -1.82
CA THR A 26 3.10 -22.91 -2.44
C THR A 26 2.95 -21.56 -3.13
N PRO A 27 2.64 -21.51 -4.44
CA PRO A 27 2.42 -20.23 -5.11
C PRO A 27 1.26 -19.52 -4.41
N ALA A 28 1.47 -18.25 -4.05
CA ALA A 28 0.41 -17.42 -3.50
C ALA A 28 -0.73 -17.33 -4.53
N LEU A 29 -1.84 -17.99 -4.22
CA LEU A 29 -3.08 -17.91 -4.98
C LEU A 29 -3.66 -16.52 -4.71
N ALA A 30 -3.60 -15.60 -5.69
CA ALA A 30 -4.16 -14.27 -5.50
C ALA A 30 -4.72 -13.63 -6.78
N MET A 31 -5.57 -12.64 -6.59
CA MET A 31 -5.86 -11.65 -7.61
C MET A 31 -4.74 -10.60 -7.60
N ARG A 32 -4.23 -10.21 -8.77
CA ARG A 32 -3.27 -9.10 -8.90
C ARG A 32 -3.93 -7.94 -9.62
N VAL A 33 -3.69 -6.74 -9.11
CA VAL A 33 -4.14 -5.48 -9.72
C VAL A 33 -2.93 -4.57 -9.92
N SER A 34 -2.79 -3.99 -11.11
CA SER A 34 -1.64 -3.15 -11.46
C SER A 34 -2.01 -2.05 -12.46
N PRO A 35 -1.52 -0.81 -12.31
CA PRO A 35 -0.73 -0.32 -11.18
C PRO A 35 -1.59 -0.11 -9.93
N MET A 36 -0.95 -0.03 -8.75
CA MET A 36 -1.63 0.28 -7.48
C MET A 36 -1.79 1.78 -7.21
N VAL A 37 -1.11 2.61 -8.00
CA VAL A 37 -1.18 4.06 -7.94
C VAL A 37 -1.35 4.58 -9.37
N VAL A 38 -2.34 5.43 -9.59
CA VAL A 38 -2.65 6.03 -10.88
C VAL A 38 -2.83 7.53 -10.70
N GLU A 39 -2.15 8.29 -11.55
CA GLU A 39 -2.33 9.73 -11.69
C GLU A 39 -3.20 10.03 -12.91
N MET A 40 -4.24 10.83 -12.71
CA MET A 40 -5.15 11.30 -13.75
C MET A 40 -5.31 12.81 -13.69
N GLU A 41 -5.76 13.40 -14.80
CA GLU A 41 -6.20 14.79 -14.85
C GLU A 41 -7.72 14.87 -15.08
N SER A 42 -8.34 15.95 -14.64
CA SER A 42 -9.79 16.16 -14.77
C SER A 42 -10.26 16.45 -16.21
N ARG A 43 -9.35 16.62 -17.17
CA ARG A 43 -9.67 16.80 -18.60
C ARG A 43 -8.49 16.39 -19.49
N GLY A 44 -8.75 16.33 -20.79
CA GLY A 44 -7.75 15.98 -21.80
C GLY A 44 -7.47 14.49 -21.86
N THR A 45 -6.35 14.10 -22.48
CA THR A 45 -5.98 12.70 -22.70
C THR A 45 -5.68 11.94 -21.41
N ASN A 46 -5.30 12.65 -20.35
CA ASN A 46 -4.97 12.08 -19.04
C ASN A 46 -6.20 11.91 -18.14
N ALA A 47 -7.41 12.18 -18.65
CA ALA A 47 -8.68 11.86 -17.98
C ALA A 47 -9.07 10.38 -18.10
N VAL A 48 -8.19 9.54 -18.66
CA VAL A 48 -8.39 8.10 -18.80
C VAL A 48 -7.20 7.34 -18.22
N ALA A 49 -7.49 6.32 -17.44
CA ALA A 49 -6.51 5.38 -16.91
C ALA A 49 -6.89 3.94 -17.24
N ARG A 50 -5.90 3.05 -17.05
CA ARG A 50 -6.04 1.61 -17.26
C ARG A 50 -5.46 0.88 -16.06
N ILE A 51 -6.23 -0.04 -15.51
CA ILE A 51 -5.83 -0.93 -14.43
C ILE A 51 -5.98 -2.36 -14.95
N GLU A 52 -4.90 -3.14 -14.91
CA GLU A 52 -4.92 -4.56 -15.23
C GLU A 52 -5.32 -5.38 -14.00
N VAL A 53 -6.32 -6.23 -14.17
CA VAL A 53 -6.70 -7.28 -13.24
C VAL A 53 -6.20 -8.61 -13.80
N GLN A 54 -5.45 -9.35 -13.01
CA GLN A 54 -4.91 -10.66 -13.38
C GLN A 54 -5.37 -11.70 -12.37
N ASN A 55 -5.88 -12.81 -12.89
CA ASN A 55 -6.18 -14.00 -12.11
C ASN A 55 -4.95 -14.90 -12.05
N ILE A 56 -4.31 -15.02 -10.87
CA ILE A 56 -3.24 -16.01 -10.68
C ILE A 56 -3.73 -17.26 -9.93
N ASN A 57 -5.04 -17.34 -9.67
CA ASN A 57 -5.67 -18.54 -9.11
C ASN A 57 -5.83 -19.62 -10.20
N PRO A 58 -5.87 -20.91 -9.82
CA PRO A 58 -6.11 -22.01 -10.74
C PRO A 58 -7.57 -22.11 -11.22
N GLY A 59 -8.51 -21.48 -10.51
CA GLY A 59 -9.93 -21.44 -10.87
C GLY A 59 -10.33 -20.11 -11.53
N ASN A 60 -11.57 -20.05 -12.02
CA ASN A 60 -12.13 -18.81 -12.54
C ASN A 60 -12.26 -17.75 -11.43
N LEU A 61 -12.04 -16.49 -11.80
CA LEU A 61 -12.14 -15.33 -10.93
C LEU A 61 -13.22 -14.39 -11.46
N ALA A 62 -14.35 -14.30 -10.77
CA ALA A 62 -15.31 -13.23 -10.99
C ALA A 62 -14.90 -12.02 -10.16
N PHE A 63 -14.95 -10.84 -10.77
CA PHE A 63 -14.65 -9.59 -10.10
C PHE A 63 -15.66 -8.51 -10.44
N GLN A 64 -15.84 -7.56 -9.53
CA GLN A 64 -16.48 -6.27 -9.79
C GLN A 64 -15.52 -5.14 -9.44
N THR A 65 -15.71 -3.98 -10.07
CA THR A 65 -14.96 -2.76 -9.77
C THR A 65 -15.90 -1.72 -9.18
N ARG A 66 -15.52 -1.13 -8.05
CA ARG A 66 -16.23 -0.02 -7.38
C ARG A 66 -15.27 1.13 -7.15
N VAL A 67 -15.81 2.35 -7.12
CA VAL A 67 -15.03 3.55 -6.86
C VAL A 67 -15.51 4.24 -5.59
N PHE A 68 -14.57 4.57 -4.72
CA PHE A 68 -14.82 5.31 -3.50
C PHE A 68 -13.96 6.57 -3.49
N ARG A 69 -14.54 7.73 -3.22
CA ARG A 69 -13.77 8.92 -2.89
C ARG A 69 -13.12 8.72 -1.53
N MET A 70 -11.81 8.97 -1.47
CA MET A 70 -11.00 8.89 -0.27
C MET A 70 -10.74 10.30 0.23
N GLU A 71 -11.15 10.55 1.47
CA GLU A 71 -10.76 11.72 2.24
C GLU A 71 -9.92 11.25 3.41
N ILE A 72 -8.78 11.90 3.60
CA ILE A 72 -7.82 11.51 4.61
C ILE A 72 -7.52 12.71 5.50
N ASP A 73 -7.67 12.51 6.80
CA ASP A 73 -7.43 13.57 7.77
C ASP A 73 -5.94 13.72 8.12
N LYS A 74 -5.67 14.68 9.02
CA LYS A 74 -4.32 14.97 9.50
C LYS A 74 -3.64 13.79 10.18
N ASP A 75 -4.38 12.90 10.84
CA ASP A 75 -3.81 11.89 11.73
C ASP A 75 -3.60 10.54 11.06
N GLY A 76 -4.30 10.27 9.96
CA GLY A 76 -4.28 8.92 9.40
C GLY A 76 -5.59 8.48 8.82
N ASN A 77 -6.68 9.02 9.34
CA ASN A 77 -7.98 8.38 9.24
C ASN A 77 -8.57 8.63 7.87
N ILE A 78 -9.03 7.55 7.26
CA ILE A 78 -9.61 7.54 5.94
C ILE A 78 -11.12 7.45 6.08
N VAL A 79 -11.83 8.36 5.43
CA VAL A 79 -13.26 8.29 5.19
C VAL A 79 -13.46 7.98 3.71
N GLU A 80 -14.29 6.97 3.45
CA GLU A 80 -14.60 6.51 2.11
C GLU A 80 -16.07 6.74 1.80
N THR A 81 -16.35 7.34 0.64
CA THR A 81 -17.71 7.56 0.16
C THR A 81 -17.87 7.01 -1.25
N PRO A 82 -18.94 6.25 -1.57
CA PRO A 82 -19.17 5.77 -2.92
C PRO A 82 -19.14 6.91 -3.94
N ALA A 83 -18.41 6.71 -5.04
CA ALA A 83 -18.14 7.71 -6.06
C ALA A 83 -18.15 7.13 -7.49
N ASP A 84 -18.88 6.02 -7.70
CA ASP A 84 -18.99 5.37 -9.00
C ASP A 84 -19.51 6.32 -10.10
N GLN A 85 -20.29 7.34 -9.73
CA GLN A 85 -20.84 8.35 -10.65
C GLN A 85 -19.78 9.27 -11.26
N ASP A 86 -18.61 9.41 -10.63
CA ASP A 86 -17.53 10.30 -11.12
C ASP A 86 -16.65 9.61 -12.17
N PHE A 87 -16.84 8.31 -12.40
CA PHE A 87 -16.05 7.50 -13.32
C PHE A 87 -16.92 6.62 -14.22
N LEU A 88 -16.59 6.59 -15.51
CA LEU A 88 -16.99 5.48 -16.38
C LEU A 88 -15.96 4.37 -16.24
N VAL A 89 -16.40 3.25 -15.65
CA VAL A 89 -15.59 2.04 -15.45
C VAL A 89 -16.01 0.97 -16.46
N PHE A 90 -15.06 0.48 -17.26
CA PHE A 90 -15.34 -0.54 -18.27
C PHE A 90 -14.26 -1.62 -18.38
N PRO A 91 -14.61 -2.92 -18.30
CA PRO A 91 -15.91 -3.41 -17.85
C PRO A 91 -16.08 -3.18 -16.33
N PRO A 92 -17.31 -2.95 -15.83
CA PRO A 92 -17.54 -2.79 -14.39
C PRO A 92 -17.43 -4.12 -13.62
N GLN A 93 -17.60 -5.25 -14.31
CA GLN A 93 -17.44 -6.59 -13.77
C GLN A 93 -16.99 -7.56 -14.88
N GLY A 94 -16.38 -8.68 -14.50
CA GLY A 94 -15.94 -9.67 -15.47
C GLY A 94 -15.60 -11.01 -14.82
N VAL A 95 -15.36 -12.00 -15.67
CA VAL A 95 -14.86 -13.33 -15.27
C VAL A 95 -13.56 -13.59 -16.00
N LEU A 96 -12.53 -13.94 -15.24
CA LEU A 96 -11.22 -14.29 -15.75
C LEU A 96 -10.97 -15.78 -15.58
N PRO A 97 -10.58 -16.51 -16.65
CA PRO A 97 -10.06 -17.86 -16.49
C PRO A 97 -8.74 -17.85 -15.73
N ALA A 98 -8.24 -19.04 -15.35
CA ALA A 98 -6.92 -19.18 -14.73
C ALA A 98 -5.82 -18.55 -15.60
N GLY A 99 -4.98 -17.71 -15.00
CA GLY A 99 -3.94 -16.96 -15.72
C GLY A 99 -4.46 -15.80 -16.59
N GLY A 100 -5.78 -15.61 -16.68
CA GLY A 100 -6.42 -14.58 -17.48
C GLY A 100 -6.10 -13.16 -16.99
N ARG A 101 -6.13 -12.21 -17.92
CA ARG A 101 -5.92 -10.78 -17.67
C ARG A 101 -7.05 -9.98 -18.30
N GLN A 102 -7.52 -8.95 -17.60
CA GLN A 102 -8.50 -7.99 -18.09
C GLN A 102 -8.01 -6.59 -17.76
N VAL A 103 -8.01 -5.72 -18.77
CA VAL A 103 -7.80 -4.28 -18.53
C VAL A 103 -9.15 -3.64 -18.23
N VAL A 104 -9.24 -3.01 -17.06
CA VAL A 104 -10.33 -2.12 -16.66
C VAL A 104 -9.94 -0.69 -17.04
N ARG A 105 -10.70 -0.08 -17.93
CA ARG A 105 -10.57 1.33 -18.29
C ARG A 105 -11.36 2.16 -17.28
N LEU A 106 -10.70 3.16 -16.71
CA LEU A 106 -11.32 4.20 -15.93
C LEU A 106 -11.29 5.50 -16.73
N GLN A 107 -12.44 6.16 -16.84
CA GLN A 107 -12.52 7.47 -17.44
C GLN A 107 -13.20 8.43 -16.48
N TRP A 108 -12.53 9.54 -16.17
CA TRP A 108 -13.12 10.61 -15.38
C TRP A 108 -14.30 11.24 -16.13
N VAL A 109 -15.44 11.32 -15.46
CA VAL A 109 -16.66 12.00 -15.94
C VAL A 109 -17.26 12.94 -14.90
N GLY A 110 -16.59 13.11 -13.76
CA GLY A 110 -16.92 14.15 -12.79
C GLY A 110 -16.63 15.57 -13.32
N GLY A 111 -16.58 16.54 -12.40
CA GLY A 111 -16.36 17.95 -12.76
C GLY A 111 -15.03 18.18 -13.49
N ALA A 112 -15.08 18.88 -14.63
CA ALA A 112 -13.88 19.23 -15.39
C ALA A 112 -13.00 20.28 -14.67
N GLU A 113 -13.62 21.16 -13.88
CA GLU A 113 -12.95 22.23 -13.11
C GLU A 113 -12.82 21.81 -11.65
N LEU A 114 -11.77 21.06 -11.32
CA LEU A 114 -11.42 20.76 -9.93
C LEU A 114 -10.62 21.92 -9.33
N ALA A 115 -10.97 22.32 -8.10
CA ALA A 115 -10.19 23.30 -7.35
C ALA A 115 -8.79 22.75 -7.01
N ALA A 116 -8.75 21.50 -6.55
CA ALA A 116 -7.56 20.78 -6.15
C ALA A 116 -7.72 19.27 -6.43
N SER A 117 -6.63 18.51 -6.35
CA SER A 117 -6.67 17.07 -6.62
C SER A 117 -7.49 16.31 -5.59
N GLN A 118 -8.24 15.31 -6.06
CA GLN A 118 -9.07 14.42 -5.24
C GLN A 118 -8.56 12.98 -5.36
N ALA A 119 -8.53 12.26 -4.23
CA ALA A 119 -8.13 10.87 -4.20
C ALA A 119 -9.34 9.94 -4.20
N TYR A 120 -9.19 8.80 -4.86
CA TYR A 120 -10.18 7.76 -4.99
C TYR A 120 -9.52 6.41 -4.78
N TYR A 121 -10.23 5.49 -4.15
CA TYR A 121 -9.91 4.08 -4.19
C TYR A 121 -10.76 3.40 -5.25
N VAL A 122 -10.09 2.78 -6.20
CA VAL A 122 -10.71 1.84 -7.13
C VAL A 122 -10.53 0.45 -6.54
N SER A 123 -11.63 -0.10 -6.03
CA SER A 123 -11.67 -1.42 -5.41
C SER A 123 -12.06 -2.45 -6.46
N VAL A 124 -11.16 -3.41 -6.69
CA VAL A 124 -11.43 -4.60 -7.48
C VAL A 124 -11.72 -5.72 -6.49
N GLU A 125 -12.97 -6.14 -6.45
CA GLU A 125 -13.51 -7.08 -5.47
C GLU A 125 -13.77 -8.42 -6.13
N GLN A 126 -13.22 -9.49 -5.55
CA GLN A 126 -13.58 -10.84 -5.94
C GLN A 126 -15.00 -11.17 -5.49
N LEU A 127 -15.80 -11.70 -6.41
CA LEU A 127 -17.15 -12.17 -6.13
C LEU A 127 -17.15 -13.68 -5.79
N PRO A 128 -17.83 -14.11 -4.71
CA PRO A 128 -18.04 -15.52 -4.41
C PRO A 128 -19.12 -16.10 -5.32
N VAL A 129 -18.75 -16.56 -6.52
CA VAL A 129 -19.68 -17.23 -7.44
C VAL A 129 -19.30 -18.70 -7.60
N ALA A 130 -20.31 -19.58 -7.58
CA ALA A 130 -20.12 -20.98 -7.92
C ALA A 130 -20.05 -21.11 -9.45
N PHE A 131 -18.92 -21.59 -9.96
CA PHE A 131 -18.74 -21.82 -11.40
C PHE A 131 -19.14 -23.24 -11.84
N GLU A 132 -19.32 -24.17 -10.89
CA GLU A 132 -19.75 -25.54 -11.14
C GLU A 132 -20.95 -25.92 -10.24
N PRO A 133 -21.94 -26.68 -10.74
CA PRO A 133 -23.05 -27.19 -9.93
C PRO A 133 -22.54 -28.15 -8.85
N GLY A 134 -22.91 -27.94 -7.59
CA GLY A 134 -22.56 -28.81 -6.45
C GLY A 134 -21.25 -28.47 -5.71
N ALA A 135 -20.49 -27.47 -6.17
CA ALA A 135 -19.26 -27.02 -5.49
C ALA A 135 -19.54 -26.36 -4.11
N ALA A 136 -20.77 -25.87 -3.88
CA ALA A 136 -21.19 -25.31 -2.59
C ALA A 136 -21.55 -26.37 -1.54
N ASP A 137 -21.78 -27.62 -1.96
CA ASP A 137 -22.30 -28.71 -1.11
C ASP A 137 -21.21 -29.66 -0.58
N ALA A 138 -19.93 -29.40 -0.90
CA ALA A 138 -18.80 -30.12 -0.33
C ALA A 138 -18.52 -29.60 1.10
N VAL A 139 -19.31 -30.07 2.06
CA VAL A 139 -19.19 -29.76 3.49
C VAL A 139 -17.89 -30.34 4.07
N GLY A 140 -16.81 -29.58 3.91
CA GLY A 140 -15.75 -29.43 4.91
C GLY A 140 -15.68 -27.94 5.26
N ALA A 141 -15.19 -27.56 6.43
CA ALA A 141 -15.00 -26.16 6.79
C ALA A 141 -13.93 -25.51 5.87
N GLN A 142 -14.29 -25.17 4.63
CA GLN A 142 -13.46 -24.41 3.72
C GLN A 142 -13.64 -22.92 4.06
N VAL A 143 -12.61 -22.35 4.66
CA VAL A 143 -12.49 -20.90 4.78
C VAL A 143 -12.28 -20.34 3.37
N GLN A 144 -13.31 -19.71 2.80
CA GLN A 144 -13.19 -19.01 1.52
C GLN A 144 -12.59 -17.62 1.77
N VAL A 145 -11.39 -17.39 1.24
CA VAL A 145 -10.74 -16.08 1.26
C VAL A 145 -11.18 -15.29 0.03
N LEU A 146 -11.75 -14.10 0.23
CA LEU A 146 -12.12 -13.17 -0.85
C LEU A 146 -11.10 -12.04 -0.91
N TYR A 147 -10.53 -11.82 -2.10
CA TYR A 147 -9.58 -10.74 -2.32
C TYR A 147 -10.31 -9.43 -2.66
N ASN A 148 -9.96 -8.36 -1.96
CA ASN A 148 -10.32 -6.98 -2.31
C ASN A 148 -9.02 -6.18 -2.50
N MET A 149 -8.69 -5.87 -3.76
CA MET A 149 -7.50 -5.11 -4.11
C MET A 149 -7.90 -3.66 -4.39
N ARG A 150 -7.18 -2.70 -3.79
CA ARG A 150 -7.53 -1.28 -3.89
C ARG A 150 -6.39 -0.50 -4.52
N ALA A 151 -6.64 0.08 -5.69
CA ALA A 151 -5.72 1.02 -6.32
C ALA A 151 -6.05 2.46 -5.89
N LEU A 152 -5.03 3.24 -5.55
CA LEU A 152 -5.15 4.67 -5.34
C LEU A 152 -5.15 5.37 -6.69
N VAL A 153 -6.24 6.06 -7.01
CA VAL A 153 -6.38 6.91 -8.20
C VAL A 153 -6.52 8.35 -7.75
N VAL A 154 -5.66 9.23 -8.24
CA VAL A 154 -5.73 10.65 -7.93
C VAL A 154 -6.05 11.44 -9.19
N VAL A 155 -7.12 12.24 -9.14
CA VAL A 155 -7.54 13.11 -10.24
C VAL A 155 -7.19 14.54 -9.88
N ALA A 156 -6.36 15.19 -10.70
CA ALA A 156 -5.91 16.57 -10.48
C ALA A 156 -6.43 17.55 -11.55
N PRO A 157 -6.56 18.84 -11.23
CA PRO A 157 -6.64 19.86 -12.26
C PRO A 157 -5.35 19.87 -13.10
N PRO A 158 -5.41 19.99 -14.44
CA PRO A 158 -4.20 20.06 -15.26
C PRO A 158 -3.25 21.15 -14.79
N GLY A 159 -1.95 20.83 -14.76
CA GLY A 159 -0.90 21.77 -14.34
C GLY A 159 -0.88 22.10 -12.84
N ALA A 160 -1.74 21.50 -12.01
CA ALA A 160 -1.66 21.63 -10.56
C ALA A 160 -0.36 21.04 -10.01
N LYS A 161 0.21 21.71 -9.01
CA LYS A 161 1.48 21.31 -8.37
C LYS A 161 1.30 21.21 -6.85
N PRO A 162 2.06 20.32 -6.19
CA PRO A 162 2.17 20.31 -4.74
C PRO A 162 3.07 21.45 -4.25
N ASP A 163 2.89 21.85 -3.00
CA ASP A 163 3.76 22.78 -2.27
C ASP A 163 3.83 22.33 -0.81
N VAL A 164 4.74 21.38 -0.53
CA VAL A 164 4.83 20.70 0.76
C VAL A 164 5.93 21.28 1.63
N LYS A 165 5.60 21.59 2.88
CA LYS A 165 6.54 22.06 3.90
C LYS A 165 6.33 21.31 5.22
N ALA A 166 7.42 21.12 5.96
CA ALA A 166 7.35 20.62 7.32
C ALA A 166 6.98 21.77 8.26
N THR A 167 5.89 21.62 9.01
CA THR A 167 5.43 22.63 9.97
C THR A 167 5.87 22.29 11.39
N THR A 168 6.03 21.01 11.72
CA THR A 168 6.49 20.54 13.02
C THR A 168 7.29 19.26 12.86
N VAL A 169 8.44 19.17 13.52
CA VAL A 169 9.27 17.97 13.59
C VAL A 169 9.77 17.87 15.03
N LYS A 170 9.37 16.83 15.75
CA LYS A 170 9.72 16.65 17.16
C LYS A 170 9.93 15.19 17.51
N GLN A 171 10.79 14.94 18.48
CA GLN A 171 10.95 13.61 19.07
C GLN A 171 9.67 13.21 19.82
N ILE A 172 9.35 11.92 19.76
CA ILE A 172 8.26 11.28 20.49
C ILE A 172 8.68 9.88 20.95
N MET A 173 7.95 9.32 21.92
CA MET A 173 7.90 7.87 22.10
C MET A 173 6.95 7.28 21.06
N TYR A 174 7.50 6.56 20.09
CA TYR A 174 6.78 5.88 19.04
C TYR A 174 6.28 4.52 19.51
N GLN A 175 5.01 4.24 19.24
CA GLN A 175 4.39 2.94 19.45
C GLN A 175 4.33 2.21 18.11
N PRO A 176 5.14 1.18 17.87
CA PRO A 176 5.00 0.36 16.68
C PRO A 176 3.61 -0.29 16.61
N PRO A 177 3.05 -0.46 15.39
CA PRO A 177 1.81 -1.21 15.22
C PRO A 177 2.00 -2.68 15.60
N ALA A 178 0.90 -3.34 15.96
CA ALA A 178 0.91 -4.78 16.20
C ALA A 178 1.30 -5.53 14.91
N PRO A 179 2.15 -6.57 15.00
CA PRO A 179 2.42 -7.46 13.88
C PRO A 179 1.13 -8.05 13.28
N PRO A 180 1.11 -8.37 11.97
CA PRO A 180 -0.04 -9.02 11.34
C PRO A 180 -0.46 -10.28 12.10
N GLY A 181 -1.73 -10.34 12.51
CA GLY A 181 -2.29 -11.49 13.23
C GLY A 181 -2.16 -11.44 14.76
N SER A 182 -1.58 -10.39 15.35
CA SER A 182 -1.55 -10.18 16.79
C SER A 182 -2.25 -8.87 17.20
N LYS A 183 -2.70 -8.81 18.46
CA LYS A 183 -3.18 -7.57 19.12
C LYS A 183 -2.15 -7.00 20.10
N GLU A 184 -1.05 -7.72 20.30
CA GLU A 184 0.00 -7.31 21.22
C GLU A 184 0.83 -6.21 20.57
N LEU A 185 0.93 -5.09 21.27
CA LEU A 185 1.71 -3.94 20.84
C LEU A 185 3.18 -4.15 21.25
N PRO A 186 4.14 -4.00 20.32
CA PRO A 186 5.56 -3.98 20.67
C PRO A 186 5.89 -2.90 21.72
N PRO A 187 7.02 -2.99 22.43
CA PRO A 187 7.41 -1.92 23.36
C PRO A 187 7.56 -0.59 22.63
N MET A 188 7.24 0.51 23.33
CA MET A 188 7.52 1.85 22.82
C MET A 188 9.02 2.04 22.62
N GLN A 189 9.36 2.77 21.58
CA GLN A 189 10.74 3.11 21.21
C GLN A 189 10.82 4.58 20.81
N ASP A 190 12.04 5.09 20.66
CA ASP A 190 12.22 6.44 20.14
C ASP A 190 11.67 6.56 18.71
N GLY A 191 11.05 7.70 18.43
CA GLY A 191 10.66 8.08 17.08
C GLY A 191 10.53 9.57 16.90
N VAL A 192 10.10 9.96 15.70
CA VAL A 192 9.92 11.35 15.32
C VAL A 192 8.51 11.53 14.76
N GLU A 193 7.81 12.55 15.23
CA GLU A 193 6.56 13.03 14.66
C GLU A 193 6.85 14.18 13.71
N ILE A 194 6.41 14.04 12.46
CA ILE A 194 6.57 15.01 11.38
C ILE A 194 5.18 15.45 10.93
N THR A 195 4.88 16.74 11.01
CA THR A 195 3.70 17.34 10.38
C THR A 195 4.10 17.99 9.07
N LEU A 196 3.50 17.53 7.98
CA LEU A 196 3.65 18.09 6.64
C LEU A 196 2.37 18.82 6.25
N ARG A 197 2.51 20.02 5.70
CA ARG A 197 1.43 20.82 5.12
C ARG A 197 1.66 20.99 3.63
N ASN A 198 0.62 20.79 2.84
CA ASN A 198 0.62 21.02 1.41
C ASN A 198 -0.30 22.19 1.06
N ASP A 199 0.26 23.34 0.71
CA ASP A 199 -0.53 24.50 0.27
C ASP A 199 -0.85 24.45 -1.24
N GLY A 200 -0.29 23.47 -1.95
CA GLY A 200 -0.48 23.26 -3.38
C GLY A 200 -1.85 22.68 -3.73
N ARG A 201 -2.23 22.81 -5.00
CA ARG A 201 -3.50 22.29 -5.55
C ARG A 201 -3.40 20.83 -6.03
N ARG A 202 -2.23 20.21 -5.91
CA ARG A 202 -2.02 18.78 -6.14
C ARG A 202 -1.49 18.14 -4.87
N HIS A 203 -1.94 16.93 -4.59
CA HIS A 203 -1.40 16.10 -3.52
C HIS A 203 0.09 15.80 -3.74
N ALA A 204 0.75 15.25 -2.72
CA ALA A 204 2.11 14.75 -2.81
C ALA A 204 2.22 13.33 -2.25
N MET A 205 3.11 12.52 -2.83
CA MET A 205 3.49 11.21 -2.32
C MET A 205 4.88 11.32 -1.71
N MET A 206 4.93 11.63 -0.41
CA MET A 206 6.18 12.03 0.23
C MET A 206 7.15 10.87 0.48
N SER A 207 6.68 9.62 0.40
CA SER A 207 7.55 8.44 0.47
C SER A 207 8.31 8.17 -0.84
N ASN A 208 8.04 8.93 -1.91
CA ASN A 208 8.86 8.87 -3.14
C ASN A 208 10.21 9.58 -2.97
N PHE A 209 10.39 10.35 -1.89
CA PHE A 209 11.60 11.10 -1.58
C PHE A 209 12.26 10.51 -0.34
N GLY A 210 13.59 10.54 -0.26
CA GLY A 210 14.30 10.27 0.99
C GLY A 210 14.09 11.42 1.99
N TRP A 211 13.94 11.11 3.27
CA TRP A 211 13.77 12.12 4.33
C TRP A 211 15.05 12.23 5.12
N GLN A 212 15.66 13.41 5.13
CA GLN A 212 16.85 13.71 5.92
C GLN A 212 16.46 14.53 7.15
N LEU A 213 16.66 13.94 8.31
CA LEU A 213 16.45 14.55 9.62
C LEU A 213 17.80 14.95 10.22
N GLU A 214 17.92 16.19 10.70
CA GLU A 214 19.12 16.71 11.35
C GLU A 214 18.76 17.39 12.67
N GLY A 215 19.57 17.20 13.71
CA GLY A 215 19.29 17.74 15.02
C GLY A 215 20.37 17.39 16.04
N THR A 216 19.99 17.42 17.32
CA THR A 216 20.87 17.03 18.43
C THR A 216 20.43 15.68 18.96
N GLY A 217 21.37 14.76 19.14
CA GLY A 217 21.14 13.45 19.73
C GLY A 217 20.93 13.50 21.25
N THR A 218 20.52 12.38 21.83
CA THR A 218 20.38 12.24 23.29
C THR A 218 21.70 12.41 24.06
N ASP A 219 22.84 12.22 23.38
CA ASP A 219 24.19 12.46 23.91
C ASP A 219 24.68 13.92 23.76
N GLY A 220 23.82 14.81 23.25
CA GLY A 220 24.13 16.22 23.02
C GLY A 220 24.95 16.50 21.76
N LYS A 221 25.31 15.48 20.96
CA LYS A 221 26.07 15.67 19.71
C LYS A 221 25.14 15.89 18.53
N TRP A 222 25.68 16.40 17.43
CA TRP A 222 24.94 16.49 16.18
C TRP A 222 24.60 15.09 15.66
N LEU A 223 23.33 14.90 15.29
CA LEU A 223 22.82 13.66 14.72
C LEU A 223 22.13 13.95 13.40
N ARG A 224 22.39 13.10 12.41
CA ARG A 224 21.66 13.06 11.15
C ARG A 224 21.21 11.64 10.85
N VAL A 225 19.96 11.51 10.43
CA VAL A 225 19.36 10.26 9.97
C VAL A 225 18.76 10.50 8.61
N ASP A 226 19.19 9.69 7.63
CA ASP A 226 18.60 9.67 6.29
C ASP A 226 17.67 8.44 6.23
N ILE A 227 16.39 8.65 5.94
CA ILE A 227 15.38 7.59 5.75
C ILE A 227 15.17 7.41 4.26
N SER A 228 15.32 6.20 3.76
CA SER A 228 15.13 5.87 2.35
C SER A 228 13.64 5.84 1.96
N PRO A 229 13.32 6.01 0.66
CA PRO A 229 11.96 5.77 0.14
C PRO A 229 11.39 4.40 0.52
N GLU A 230 12.21 3.35 0.53
CA GLU A 230 11.77 2.00 0.88
C GLU A 230 11.33 1.90 2.34
N GLU A 231 12.13 2.42 3.28
CA GLU A 231 11.79 2.47 4.70
C GLU A 231 10.55 3.32 4.96
N LEU A 232 10.39 4.45 4.25
CA LEU A 232 9.19 5.29 4.33
C LEU A 232 7.95 4.56 3.81
N ASN A 233 8.06 3.84 2.69
CA ASN A 233 6.95 3.05 2.16
C ASN A 233 6.52 1.93 3.13
N GLN A 234 7.47 1.29 3.80
CA GLN A 234 7.17 0.29 4.83
C GLN A 234 6.54 0.90 6.08
N ALA A 235 7.02 2.06 6.52
CA ALA A 235 6.57 2.69 7.76
C ALA A 235 5.24 3.45 7.63
N VAL A 236 5.04 4.19 6.53
CA VAL A 236 3.92 5.13 6.37
C VAL A 236 3.19 5.02 5.02
N GLY A 237 3.47 3.97 4.23
CA GLY A 237 2.88 3.77 2.91
C GLY A 237 3.35 4.82 1.90
N THR A 238 2.48 5.27 0.99
CA THR A 238 2.83 6.24 -0.06
C THR A 238 3.25 7.62 0.45
N GLY A 239 3.06 7.90 1.74
CA GLY A 239 3.30 9.23 2.30
C GLY A 239 2.36 10.27 1.71
N TYR A 240 1.13 9.87 1.37
CA TYR A 240 0.13 10.74 0.76
C TYR A 240 -0.15 11.96 1.65
N VAL A 241 0.02 13.16 1.09
CA VAL A 241 -0.39 14.44 1.68
C VAL A 241 -1.44 15.07 0.75
N PRO A 242 -2.69 15.27 1.21
CA PRO A 242 -3.75 15.83 0.37
C PRO A 242 -3.37 17.23 -0.14
N ALA A 243 -3.97 17.64 -1.25
CA ALA A 243 -3.87 19.02 -1.69
C ALA A 243 -4.56 19.94 -0.67
N GLN A 244 -3.98 21.11 -0.41
CA GLN A 244 -4.51 22.11 0.51
C GLN A 244 -4.81 21.56 1.93
N GLY A 245 -3.99 20.60 2.39
CA GLY A 245 -4.21 19.90 3.65
C GLY A 245 -2.92 19.53 4.38
N GLU A 246 -3.06 18.82 5.50
CA GLU A 246 -1.96 18.48 6.39
C GLU A 246 -1.97 16.99 6.75
N ARG A 247 -0.79 16.46 7.10
CA ARG A 247 -0.59 15.09 7.55
C ARG A 247 0.45 15.01 8.64
N VAL A 248 0.20 14.14 9.61
CA VAL A 248 1.12 13.78 10.68
C VAL A 248 1.64 12.38 10.42
N PHE A 249 2.96 12.26 10.32
CA PHE A 249 3.68 11.01 10.15
C PHE A 249 4.47 10.72 11.41
N ARG A 250 4.51 9.44 11.80
CA ARG A 250 5.28 8.98 12.95
C ARG A 250 6.20 7.88 12.48
N VAL A 251 7.50 8.10 12.58
CA VAL A 251 8.52 7.19 12.05
C VAL A 251 9.42 6.68 13.19
N PRO A 252 9.83 5.40 13.14
CA PRO A 252 10.65 4.76 14.17
C PRO A 252 12.12 5.19 14.05
N VAL A 253 12.41 6.48 14.25
CA VAL A 253 13.76 7.04 14.15
C VAL A 253 14.34 7.27 15.55
N PRO A 254 15.35 6.49 15.96
CA PRO A 254 15.90 6.61 17.30
C PRO A 254 16.97 7.70 17.43
N GLY A 255 17.27 8.07 18.67
CA GLY A 255 18.50 8.78 19.02
C GLY A 255 18.43 10.31 19.03
N PHE A 256 17.37 10.93 18.49
CA PHE A 256 17.18 12.39 18.65
C PHE A 256 16.83 12.76 20.09
N GLY A 257 17.46 13.83 20.60
CA GLY A 257 17.08 14.46 21.87
C GLY A 257 15.89 15.43 21.70
N PRO A 258 15.51 16.15 22.76
CA PRO A 258 14.35 17.08 22.74
C PRO A 258 14.60 18.39 21.97
N GLY A 259 15.80 18.55 21.38
CA GLY A 259 16.16 19.73 20.59
C GLY A 259 15.39 19.83 19.25
N PRO A 260 15.49 20.96 18.54
CA PRO A 260 14.85 21.11 17.24
C PRO A 260 15.39 20.10 16.23
N ILE A 261 14.49 19.51 15.46
CA ILE A 261 14.83 18.60 14.36
C ILE A 261 14.46 19.30 13.05
N LYS A 262 15.39 19.37 12.12
CA LYS A 262 15.18 19.89 10.77
C LYS A 262 14.92 18.73 9.81
N LEU A 263 13.87 18.86 8.99
CA LEU A 263 13.57 17.92 7.91
C LEU A 263 13.93 18.55 6.55
N SER A 264 14.51 17.73 5.67
CA SER A 264 14.72 18.04 4.26
C SER A 264 14.42 16.81 3.40
N PHE A 265 14.06 17.04 2.13
CA PHE A 265 13.69 15.97 1.20
C PHE A 265 14.79 15.77 0.15
N LYS A 266 15.09 14.52 -0.18
CA LYS A 266 16.02 14.12 -1.24
C LYS A 266 15.29 13.41 -2.37
N GLN A 267 15.64 13.77 -3.60
CA GLN A 267 15.30 12.98 -4.79
C GLN A 267 16.16 11.72 -4.89
#